data_AF-A0A349YI11-F1
#
_entry.id   AF-A0A349YI11-F1
#
_cell.length_a   1.000
_cell.length_b   1.000
_cell.length_c   1.000
_cell.angle_alpha   90.00
_cell.angle_beta   90.00
_cell.angle_gamma   90.00
#
_symmetry.space_group_name_H-M   'P 1'
#
loop_
_entity.id
_entity.type
_entity.pdbx_description
1 polymer ?
#
loop_
_entity_poly.entity_id
_entity_poly.type
_entity_poly.pdbx_seq_one_letter_code
_entity_poly.pdbx_strand_id
1 'polypeptide(L)'
;MDDEIMKYRKKSKKHGLKRSKHKHDYQPCVYNYLSVGYDSTYGFVPEEQTTIGQYCIVCGRIKFDAPDVYKYKWYYGIITKPNDLVKKELNPETRTLPTFKIDDYWNQKFIEVN
;
A
#
# COMPACT_ATOMS: atom_id res chain seq x y z
N MET A 1 -19.35 -57.93 -2.04
CA MET A 1 -19.84 -56.69 -1.42
C MET A 1 -18.58 -56.01 -0.94
N ASP A 2 -17.99 -55.20 -1.82
CA ASP A 2 -16.68 -54.60 -1.59
C ASP A 2 -16.88 -53.16 -1.15
N ASP A 3 -16.55 -52.90 0.11
CA ASP A 3 -16.63 -51.61 0.78
C ASP A 3 -15.67 -50.60 0.13
N GLU A 4 -16.21 -49.54 -0.47
CA GLU A 4 -15.45 -48.38 -0.94
C GLU A 4 -14.90 -47.58 0.25
N ILE A 5 -13.62 -47.81 0.58
CA ILE A 5 -12.90 -47.03 1.58
C ILE A 5 -12.59 -45.64 1.00
N MET A 6 -13.36 -44.63 1.38
CA MET A 6 -13.12 -43.23 1.03
C MET A 6 -11.74 -42.75 1.52
N LYS A 7 -10.88 -42.34 0.57
CA LYS A 7 -9.57 -41.71 0.85
C LYS A 7 -9.76 -40.34 1.51
N TYR A 8 -9.63 -40.28 2.84
CA TYR A 8 -9.62 -39.03 3.59
C TYR A 8 -8.51 -38.08 3.11
N ARG A 9 -8.88 -36.89 2.61
CA ARG A 9 -7.94 -35.79 2.30
C ARG A 9 -7.26 -35.33 3.59
N LYS A 10 -5.92 -35.41 3.61
CA LYS A 10 -5.07 -34.96 4.72
C LYS A 10 -5.26 -33.45 4.94
N LYS A 11 -5.62 -33.02 6.15
CA LYS A 11 -5.77 -31.59 6.50
C LYS A 11 -4.43 -30.88 6.31
N SER A 12 -4.42 -29.83 5.48
CA SER A 12 -3.25 -28.98 5.27
C SER A 12 -2.84 -28.35 6.62
N LYS A 13 -1.59 -28.58 7.04
CA LYS A 13 -0.98 -27.87 8.16
C LYS A 13 -0.74 -26.44 7.71
N LYS A 14 -1.70 -25.54 7.97
CA LYS A 14 -1.49 -24.10 7.77
C LYS A 14 -0.33 -23.68 8.68
N HIS A 15 0.82 -23.33 8.10
CA HIS A 15 1.85 -22.59 8.83
C HIS A 15 1.19 -21.31 9.34
N GLY A 16 1.11 -21.15 10.66
CA GLY A 16 0.56 -19.96 11.27
C GLY A 16 1.28 -18.73 10.74
N LEU A 17 0.51 -17.70 10.33
CA LEU A 17 1.07 -16.40 9.94
C LEU A 17 1.99 -15.91 11.06
N LYS A 18 3.29 -15.78 10.77
CA LYS A 18 4.26 -15.18 11.70
C LYS A 18 3.74 -13.79 12.04
N ARG A 19 3.26 -13.61 13.27
CA ARG A 19 2.85 -12.30 13.79
C ARG A 19 4.11 -11.45 13.97
N SER A 20 3.99 -10.14 13.77
CA SER A 20 5.08 -9.22 14.04
C SER A 20 5.46 -9.28 15.52
N LYS A 21 6.76 -9.13 15.83
CA LYS A 21 7.28 -9.14 17.21
C LYS A 21 6.85 -7.93 18.04
N HIS A 22 6.28 -6.91 17.40
CA HIS A 22 5.77 -5.69 18.03
C HIS A 22 4.43 -5.31 17.42
N LYS A 23 3.74 -4.40 18.11
CA LYS A 23 2.57 -3.69 17.61
C LYS A 23 3.06 -2.59 16.67
N HIS A 24 2.61 -2.62 15.41
CA HIS A 24 2.99 -1.62 14.42
C HIS A 24 2.53 -0.22 14.85
N ASP A 25 3.49 0.70 14.95
CA ASP A 25 3.24 2.14 15.09
C ASP A 25 3.31 2.80 13.71
N TYR A 26 2.14 2.98 13.09
CA TYR A 26 2.00 3.49 11.73
C TYR A 26 1.94 5.01 11.71
N GLN A 27 2.93 5.62 11.05
CA GLN A 27 3.00 7.06 10.82
C GLN A 27 2.72 7.38 9.34
N PRO A 28 2.15 8.56 9.03
CA PRO A 28 1.91 8.98 7.65
C PRO A 28 3.23 9.14 6.88
N CYS A 29 3.20 8.81 5.60
CA CYS A 29 4.31 9.02 4.67
C CYS A 29 3.83 9.20 3.24
N VAL A 30 4.75 9.58 2.37
CA VAL A 30 4.56 9.68 0.93
C VAL A 30 5.34 8.56 0.25
N TYR A 31 4.74 7.92 -0.74
CA TYR A 31 5.37 6.91 -1.57
C TYR A 31 5.54 7.43 -2.98
N ASN A 32 6.76 7.34 -3.50
CA ASN A 32 7.07 7.54 -4.90
C ASN A 32 7.29 6.16 -5.53
N TYR A 33 6.57 5.86 -6.60
CA TYR A 33 6.69 4.58 -7.31
C TYR A 33 6.53 4.79 -8.81
N LEU A 34 7.12 3.89 -9.59
CA LEU A 34 6.89 3.85 -11.02
C LEU A 34 5.60 3.08 -11.30
N SER A 35 4.70 3.71 -12.04
CA SER A 35 3.53 3.07 -12.64
C SER A 35 3.68 3.04 -14.15
N VAL A 36 2.80 2.31 -14.83
CA VAL A 36 2.75 2.31 -16.29
C VAL A 36 1.44 2.99 -16.70
N GLY A 37 1.57 4.14 -17.35
CA GLY A 37 0.47 4.85 -18.00
C GLY A 37 0.30 4.39 -19.44
N TYR A 38 -0.89 4.60 -20.00
CA TYR A 38 -1.13 4.40 -21.43
C TYR A 38 -1.25 5.75 -22.13
N ASP A 39 -0.37 5.99 -23.10
CA ASP A 39 -0.37 7.13 -24.01
C ASP A 39 -0.78 6.64 -25.42
N SER A 40 -1.70 7.35 -26.07
CA SER A 40 -2.22 6.95 -27.39
C SER A 40 -1.20 7.06 -28.52
N THR A 41 -0.13 7.83 -28.34
CA THR A 41 0.94 8.07 -29.32
C THR A 41 2.11 7.13 -29.08
N TYR A 42 2.50 6.91 -27.82
CA TYR A 42 3.71 6.18 -27.45
C TYR A 42 3.45 4.80 -26.82
N GLY A 43 2.18 4.44 -26.58
CA GLY A 43 1.79 3.18 -25.96
C GLY A 43 1.98 3.20 -24.45
N PHE A 44 2.51 2.12 -23.86
CA PHE A 44 2.73 2.03 -22.43
C PHE A 44 4.02 2.76 -22.02
N VAL A 45 3.88 3.83 -21.24
CA VAL A 45 5.00 4.68 -20.81
C VAL A 45 5.13 4.64 -19.28
N PRO A 46 6.34 4.47 -18.73
CA PRO A 46 6.55 4.57 -17.29
C PRO A 46 6.29 5.99 -16.81
N GLU A 47 5.54 6.12 -15.72
CA GLU A 47 5.19 7.41 -15.10
C GLU A 47 5.45 7.33 -13.60
N GLU A 48 6.16 8.32 -13.07
CA GLU A 48 6.35 8.47 -11.63
C GLU A 48 5.03 8.92 -10.98
N GLN A 49 4.54 8.09 -10.06
CA GLN A 49 3.34 8.38 -9.29
C GLN A 49 3.70 8.61 -7.84
N THR A 50 2.91 9.45 -7.18
CA THR A 50 3.06 9.79 -5.77
C THR A 50 1.75 9.54 -5.04
N THR A 51 1.81 8.86 -3.91
CA THR A 51 0.63 8.62 -3.06
C THR A 51 0.94 8.78 -1.59
N ILE A 52 -0.09 9.07 -0.77
CA ILE A 52 0.03 9.11 0.68
C ILE A 52 -0.32 7.72 1.23
N GLY A 53 0.49 7.24 2.16
CA GLY A 53 0.24 6.00 2.89
C GLY A 53 0.76 6.07 4.32
N GLN A 54 1.08 4.91 4.88
CA GLN A 54 1.58 4.80 6.24
C GLN A 54 2.66 3.75 6.36
N TYR A 55 3.71 4.04 7.12
CA TYR A 55 4.79 3.09 7.41
C TYR A 55 4.95 2.89 8.90
N CYS A 56 5.44 1.72 9.29
CA CYS A 56 5.79 1.47 10.67
C CYS A 56 7.21 1.98 10.96
N ILE A 57 7.35 2.90 11.91
CA ILE A 57 8.66 3.47 12.27
C ILE A 57 9.65 2.45 12.84
N VAL A 58 9.15 1.33 13.40
CA VAL A 58 9.97 0.32 14.08
C VAL A 58 10.49 -0.75 13.11
N CYS A 59 9.70 -1.11 12.09
CA CYS A 59 10.04 -2.24 11.21
C CYS A 59 9.90 -1.96 9.72
N GLY A 60 9.55 -0.73 9.35
CA GLY A 60 9.39 -0.31 7.96
C GLY A 60 8.20 -0.95 7.25
N ARG A 61 7.31 -1.67 7.94
CA ARG A 61 6.13 -2.26 7.29
C ARG A 61 5.25 -1.16 6.69
N ILE A 62 4.88 -1.28 5.42
CA ILE A 62 4.04 -0.30 4.73
C ILE A 62 2.57 -0.69 4.68
N LYS A 63 1.74 0.34 4.56
CA LYS A 63 0.32 0.31 4.27
C LYS A 63 0.02 1.39 3.24
N PHE A 64 -0.63 1.00 2.16
CA PHE A 64 -1.04 1.91 1.10
C PHE A 64 -2.37 2.64 1.39
N ASP A 65 -3.00 2.37 2.53
CA ASP A 65 -4.13 3.18 2.99
C ASP A 65 -3.61 4.50 3.56
N ALA A 66 -4.20 5.60 3.14
CA ALA A 66 -3.91 6.91 3.72
C ALA A 66 -4.58 7.03 5.10
N PRO A 67 -4.02 7.76 6.07
CA PRO A 67 -4.76 8.10 7.28
C PRO A 67 -6.03 8.88 6.95
N ASP A 68 -7.06 8.80 7.80
CA ASP A 68 -8.37 9.43 7.53
C ASP A 68 -8.30 10.94 7.23
N VAL A 69 -7.31 11.64 7.78
CA VAL A 69 -7.04 13.07 7.52
C VAL A 69 -6.70 13.34 6.04
N TYR A 70 -6.12 12.35 5.36
CA TYR A 70 -5.70 12.40 3.97
C TYR A 70 -6.63 11.62 3.03
N LYS A 71 -7.68 10.96 3.54
CA LYS A 71 -8.66 10.25 2.71
C LYS A 71 -9.59 11.22 1.99
N TYR A 72 -9.91 10.89 0.74
CA TYR A 72 -11.01 11.52 0.02
C TYR A 72 -12.32 11.19 0.73
N LYS A 73 -13.09 12.21 1.09
CA LYS A 73 -14.42 12.00 1.65
C LYS A 73 -15.39 11.72 0.51
N TRP A 74 -16.00 10.55 0.53
CA TRP A 74 -17.12 10.22 -0.34
C TRP A 74 -18.40 10.71 0.33
N TYR A 75 -19.07 11.69 -0.27
CA TYR A 75 -20.36 12.16 0.20
C TYR A 75 -21.37 12.05 -0.95
N TYR A 76 -22.43 11.26 -0.75
CA TYR A 76 -23.49 11.02 -1.75
C TYR A 76 -23.00 10.68 -3.17
N GLY A 77 -21.95 9.86 -3.29
CA GLY A 77 -21.43 9.43 -4.59
C GLY A 77 -20.61 10.48 -5.35
N ILE A 78 -20.34 11.64 -4.75
CA ILE A 78 -19.45 12.66 -5.29
C ILE A 78 -18.07 12.51 -4.65
N ILE A 79 -17.04 12.34 -5.48
CA ILE A 79 -15.64 12.43 -5.05
C ILE A 79 -15.38 13.90 -4.70
N THR A 80 -15.24 14.20 -3.42
CA THR A 80 -14.79 15.54 -3.02
C THR A 80 -13.33 15.74 -3.44
N LYS A 81 -13.00 16.95 -3.92
CA LYS A 81 -11.62 17.30 -4.30
C LYS A 81 -10.65 17.00 -3.14
N PRO A 82 -9.39 16.63 -3.43
CA PRO A 82 -8.41 16.40 -2.39
C PRO A 82 -8.31 17.64 -1.49
N ASN A 83 -8.29 17.41 -0.17
CA ASN A 83 -8.06 18.45 0.83
C ASN A 83 -6.73 19.16 0.51
N ASP A 84 -6.61 20.46 0.80
CA ASP A 84 -5.39 21.23 0.48
C ASP A 84 -4.15 20.67 1.21
N LEU A 85 -4.35 20.01 2.35
CA LEU A 85 -3.31 19.23 3.03
C LEU A 85 -2.76 18.08 2.16
N VAL A 86 -3.64 17.35 1.46
CA VAL A 86 -3.23 16.25 0.56
C VAL A 86 -2.44 16.81 -0.62
N LYS A 87 -2.90 17.92 -1.21
CA LYS A 87 -2.17 18.57 -2.32
C LYS A 87 -0.79 19.04 -1.88
N LYS A 88 -0.68 19.61 -0.68
CA LYS A 88 0.59 20.06 -0.10
C LYS A 88 1.57 18.90 0.08
N GLU A 89 1.11 17.77 0.61
CA GLU A 89 1.99 16.61 0.87
C GLU A 89 2.32 15.80 -0.38
N LEU A 90 1.49 15.86 -1.43
CA LEU A 90 1.82 15.26 -2.72
C LEU A 90 2.76 16.12 -3.57
N ASN A 91 2.83 17.43 -3.32
CA ASN A 91 3.75 18.31 -4.03
C ASN A 91 5.17 18.16 -3.46
N PRO A 92 6.18 17.77 -4.27
CA PRO A 92 7.55 17.55 -3.82
C PRO A 92 8.22 18.79 -3.21
N GLU A 93 7.80 20.01 -3.57
CA GLU A 93 8.36 21.26 -3.05
C GLU A 93 7.79 21.65 -1.68
N THR A 94 6.58 21.20 -1.36
CA THR A 94 5.85 21.64 -0.15
C THR A 94 5.61 20.54 0.88
N ARG A 95 5.91 19.28 0.52
CA ARG A 95 5.71 18.13 1.40
C ARG A 95 6.62 18.16 2.61
N THR A 96 6.08 17.71 3.73
CA THR A 96 6.77 17.62 5.02
C THR A 96 6.86 16.17 5.52
N LEU A 97 6.00 15.28 5.00
CA LEU A 97 5.99 13.88 5.34
C LEU A 97 7.24 13.14 4.80
N PRO A 98 7.72 12.11 5.53
CA PRO A 98 8.81 11.28 5.05
C PRO A 98 8.40 10.62 3.73
N THR A 99 9.33 10.65 2.77
CA THR A 99 9.09 10.09 1.44
C THR A 99 9.95 8.84 1.25
N PHE A 100 9.32 7.78 0.77
CA PHE A 100 10.01 6.53 0.44
C PHE A 100 9.80 6.18 -1.02
N LYS A 101 10.87 5.70 -1.66
CA LYS A 101 10.77 5.08 -2.98
C LYS A 101 10.34 3.63 -2.83
N ILE A 102 9.38 3.23 -3.65
CA ILE A 102 8.86 1.87 -3.72
C ILE A 102 9.11 1.34 -5.13
N ASP A 103 9.77 0.19 -5.21
CA ASP A 103 10.12 -0.44 -6.48
C ASP A 103 8.92 -1.22 -7.04
N ASP A 104 8.18 -1.90 -6.16
CA ASP A 104 6.98 -2.67 -6.53
C ASP A 104 5.80 -2.29 -5.64
N TYR A 105 4.96 -1.39 -6.15
CA TYR A 105 3.77 -0.91 -5.43
C TYR A 105 2.81 -2.02 -4.99
N TRP A 106 2.73 -3.13 -5.73
CA TRP A 106 1.77 -4.18 -5.47
C TRP A 106 2.29 -5.22 -4.46
N ASN A 107 3.59 -5.51 -4.49
CA ASN A 107 4.17 -6.61 -3.72
C ASN A 107 5.10 -6.18 -2.59
N GLN A 108 5.61 -4.95 -2.60
CA GLN A 108 6.49 -4.47 -1.53
C GLN A 108 5.69 -4.32 -0.23
N LYS A 109 6.24 -4.86 0.85
CA LYS A 109 5.59 -4.87 2.18
C LYS A 109 6.38 -4.13 3.24
N PHE A 110 7.63 -3.81 2.93
CA PHE A 110 8.56 -3.18 3.85
C PHE A 110 9.42 -2.17 3.09
N ILE A 111 9.82 -1.13 3.81
CA ILE A 111 10.83 -0.15 3.43
C ILE A 111 11.95 -0.19 4.45
N GLU A 112 13.11 0.33 4.06
CA GLU A 112 14.20 0.53 5.01
C GLU A 112 13.89 1.72 5.91
N VAL A 113 13.92 1.49 7.22
CA VAL A 113 13.81 2.51 8.25
C VAL A 113 15.19 2.64 8.91
N ASN A 114 15.73 3.86 8.94
CA ASN A 114 16.99 4.18 9.60
C ASN A 114 16.86 4.14 11.12
#